data_AF-A0A401ZT18-F1
#
_entry.id   AF-A0A401ZT18-F1
#
_cell.length_a   1.000
_cell.length_b   1.000
_cell.length_c   1.000
_cell.angle_alpha   90.00
_cell.angle_beta   90.00
_cell.angle_gamma   90.00
#
_symmetry.space_group_name_H-M   'P 1'
#
loop_
_entity.id
_entity.type
_entity.pdbx_description
1 polymer ?
#
loop_
_entity_poly.entity_id
_entity_poly.type
_entity_poly.pdbx_seq_one_letter_code
_entity_poly.pdbx_strand_id
1 'polypeptide(L)' 'MQNVFKWRHFQADIILLCVRWYLRYSLSYRDLEEMMMERGLHVDHTTIYR' A
#
# COMPACT_ATOMS: atom_id res chain seq x y z
N MET A 1 -10.86 9.92 -17.93
CA MET A 1 -10.21 9.87 -16.59
C MET A 1 -9.01 8.95 -16.73
N GLN A 2 -7.78 9.48 -16.63
CA GLN A 2 -6.57 8.67 -16.76
C GLN A 2 -6.54 7.66 -15.60
N ASN A 3 -6.35 6.37 -15.91
CA ASN A 3 -6.24 5.34 -14.87
C ASN A 3 -4.83 5.41 -14.28
N VAL A 4 -4.68 6.18 -13.21
CA VAL A 4 -3.38 6.49 -12.55
C VAL A 4 -2.67 5.22 -12.08
N PHE A 5 -3.42 4.13 -11.84
CA PHE A 5 -2.89 2.85 -11.37
C PHE A 5 -2.86 1.76 -12.47
N LYS A 6 -2.94 2.15 -13.75
CA LYS A 6 -2.82 1.20 -14.86
C LYS A 6 -1.48 0.43 -14.75
N TRP A 7 -1.54 -0.90 -14.87
CA TRP A 7 -0.38 -1.81 -14.77
C TRP A 7 0.22 -1.98 -13.37
N ARG A 8 -0.46 -1.53 -12.31
CA ARG A 8 -0.03 -1.84 -10.93
C ARG A 8 -0.55 -3.20 -10.51
N HIS A 9 0.24 -3.90 -9.70
CA HIS A 9 -0.07 -5.26 -9.24
C HIS A 9 -1.23 -5.29 -8.24
N PHE A 10 -1.45 -4.17 -7.54
CA PHE A 10 -2.52 -4.01 -6.56
C PHE A 10 -3.65 -3.14 -7.09
N GLN A 11 -4.86 -3.40 -6.58
CA GLN A 11 -6.00 -2.52 -6.81
C GLN A 11 -5.72 -1.12 -6.27
N ALA A 12 -6.28 -0.11 -6.95
CA ALA A 12 -6.13 1.30 -6.59
C ALA A 12 -6.49 1.56 -5.11
N ASP A 13 -7.52 0.89 -4.61
CA ASP A 13 -8.01 1.05 -3.24
C ASP A 13 -6.97 0.60 -2.19
N ILE A 14 -6.23 -0.47 -2.47
CA ILE A 14 -5.15 -0.95 -1.59
C ILE A 14 -3.98 0.04 -1.58
N ILE A 15 -3.59 0.53 -2.75
CA ILE A 15 -2.50 1.52 -2.87
C ILE A 15 -2.87 2.81 -2.11
N LEU A 16 -4.10 3.30 -2.30
CA LEU A 16 -4.61 4.47 -1.59
C LEU A 16 -4.69 4.25 -0.08
N LEU A 17 -5.04 3.05 0.38
CA LEU A 17 -5.10 2.71 1.79
C LEU A 17 -3.70 2.77 2.43
N CYS A 18 -2.69 2.16 1.81
CA CYS A 18 -1.30 2.23 2.28
C CYS A 18 -0.79 3.67 2.36
N VAL A 19 -0.99 4.45 1.29
CA VAL A 19 -0.55 5.86 1.23
C VAL A 19 -1.27 6.71 2.29
N ARG A 20 -2.58 6.51 2.47
CA ARG A 20 -3.37 7.25 3.47
C ARG A 20 -2.86 6.99 4.88
N TRP A 21 -2.49 5.76 5.19
CA TRP A 21 -1.98 5.39 6.51
C TRP A 21 -0.55 5.85 6.76
N TYR A 22 0.32 5.72 5.76
CA TYR A 22 1.67 6.29 5.78
C TYR A 22 1.62 7.78 6.15
N LEU A 23 0.78 8.55 5.45
CA LEU A 23 0.67 10.00 5.65
C LEU A 23 -0.04 10.40 6.95
N ARG A 24 -1.00 9.60 7.42
CA ARG A 24 -1.82 9.95 8.60
C ARG A 24 -1.16 9.57 9.93
N TYR A 25 -0.45 8.45 9.98
CA TYR A 25 -0.05 7.82 11.25
C TYR A 25 1.46 7.71 11.45
N SER A 26 2.28 8.33 10.59
CA SER A 26 3.75 8.28 10.70
C SER A 26 4.31 6.85 10.69
N LEU A 27 3.60 5.92 10.03
CA LEU A 27 3.96 4.51 10.00
C LEU A 27 5.15 4.27 9.06
N SER A 28 6.00 3.32 9.40
CA SER A 28 7.02 2.84 8.48
C SER A 28 6.42 1.92 7.41
N TYR A 29 7.16 1.70 6.32
CA TYR A 29 6.74 0.75 5.29
C TYR A 29 6.64 -0.70 5.80
N ARG A 30 7.40 -1.05 6.85
CA ARG A 30 7.31 -2.38 7.49
C ARG A 30 6.02 -2.52 8.30
N ASP A 31 5.64 -1.47 9.04
CA ASP A 31 4.38 -1.48 9.78
C ASP A 31 3.20 -1.66 8.81
N LEU A 32 3.25 -0.99 7.65
CA LEU A 32 2.24 -1.17 6.61
C LEU A 32 2.25 -2.58 6.01
N GLU A 33 3.41 -3.18 5.78
CA GLU A 33 3.54 -4.57 5.35
C GLU A 33 2.90 -5.54 6.36
N GLU A 34 3.20 -5.39 7.65
CA GLU A 34 2.59 -6.20 8.72
C GLU A 34 1.07 -6.03 8.75
N MET A 35 0.56 -4.79 8.69
CA MET A 35 -0.88 -4.53 8.68
C MET A 35 -1.59 -5.08 7.42
N MET A 36 -0.90 -5.12 6.28
CA MET A 36 -1.43 -5.75 5.07
C MET A 36 -1.41 -7.27 5.21
N MET A 37 -0.37 -7.83 5.82
CA MET A 37 -0.28 -9.26 6.10
C MET A 37 -1.39 -9.74 7.04
N GLU A 38 -1.70 -8.97 8.09
CA GLU A 38 -2.84 -9.22 8.99
C GLU A 38 -4.19 -9.25 8.26
N ARG A 39 -4.29 -8.54 7.12
CA ARG A 39 -5.48 -8.52 6.25
C ARG A 39 -5.46 -9.58 5.16
N GLY A 40 -4.47 -10.46 5.16
CA GLY A 40 -4.27 -11.50 4.15
C GLY A 40 -3.70 -10.98 2.82
N LEU A 41 -3.17 -9.77 2.80
CA LEU A 41 -2.51 -9.18 1.64
C LEU A 41 -1.00 -9.27 1.80
N HIS A 42 -0.34 -10.05 0.93
CA HIS A 42 1.10 -10.15 0.92
C HIS A 42 1.71 -8.98 0.12
N VAL A 43 2.07 -7.89 0.81
CA VAL A 43 2.67 -6.69 0.23
C VAL A 43 4.03 -6.45 0.88
N ASP A 44 5.10 -6.63 0.12
CA ASP A 44 6.46 -6.35 0.61
C ASP A 44 6.67 -4.84 0.80
N HIS A 45 7.34 -4.42 1.86
CA HIS A 45 7.63 -3.00 2.15
C HIS A 45 8.33 -2.27 0.98
N THR A 46 9.15 -2.97 0.18
CA THR A 46 9.77 -2.39 -1.02
C THR A 46 8.77 -2.11 -2.14
N THR A 47 7.65 -2.84 -2.15
CA THR A 47 6.56 -2.63 -3.12
C THR A 47 5.76 -1.37 -2.82
N ILE A 48 5.68 -0.98 -1.54
CA ILE A 48 5.02 0.26 -1.10
C ILE A 48 5.90 1.48 -1.44
N TYR A 49 7.22 1.33 -1.42
CA TYR A 49 8.17 2.40 -1.72
C TYR A 49 8.25 2.80 -3.21
N ARG A 50 7.93 1.88 -4.14
CA ARG A 50 8.11 2.04 -5.59
C ARG A 50 7.03 2.89 -6.28
#